data_AF-A0A5J5ANC3-F1
#
_entry.id   AF-A0A5J5ANC3-F1
#
_cell.length_a   1.000
_cell.length_b   1.000
_cell.length_c   1.000
_cell.angle_alpha   90.00
_cell.angle_beta   90.00
_cell.angle_gamma   90.00
#
_symmetry.space_group_name_H-M   'P 1'
#
loop_
_entity.id
_entity.type
_entity.pdbx_description
1 polymer ?
#
loop_
_entity_poly.entity_id
_entity_poly.type
_entity_poly.pdbx_seq_one_letter_code
_entity_poly.pdbx_strand_id
1 'polypeptide(L)'
;MVCNDNISRAYQFTVFSILPIYTKLIKGGLKIWMYSGDTDGRVPVIASRYCIEALKLPLKSPWRSWYHNHQVGGRIVEYEGLTFVTVRGAGHLVPLNKPSEALSLIHSFLSGEDLPKHR
;
A
#
# COMPACT_ATOMS: atom_id res chain seq x y z
N MET A 1 24.65 -3.67 12.79
CA MET A 1 23.52 -4.27 12.03
C MET A 1 22.29 -4.16 12.93
N VAL A 2 21.18 -3.56 12.47
CA VAL A 2 19.99 -3.28 13.34
C VAL A 2 19.10 -4.52 13.48
N CYS A 3 19.26 -5.53 12.62
CA CYS A 3 18.50 -6.78 12.60
C CYS A 3 19.29 -7.95 13.23
N ASN A 4 18.57 -8.98 13.71
CA ASN A 4 19.15 -10.23 14.25
C ASN A 4 19.18 -11.34 13.19
N ASP A 5 20.39 -11.73 12.77
CA ASP A 5 20.61 -12.74 11.73
C ASP A 5 20.25 -14.16 12.15
N ASN A 6 20.36 -14.50 13.45
CA ASN A 6 20.05 -15.85 13.92
C ASN A 6 18.57 -16.15 13.77
N ILE A 7 17.71 -15.17 14.09
CA ILE A 7 16.26 -15.29 13.88
C ILE A 7 15.95 -15.38 12.38
N SER A 8 16.55 -14.52 11.56
CA SER A 8 16.32 -14.50 10.11
C SER A 8 16.65 -15.85 9.45
N ARG A 9 17.78 -16.46 9.81
CA ARG A 9 18.21 -17.76 9.24
C ARG A 9 17.42 -18.96 9.78
N ALA A 10 16.91 -18.87 11.00
CA ALA A 10 16.16 -19.97 11.63
C ALA A 10 14.66 -19.95 11.27
N TYR A 11 14.15 -18.86 10.69
CA TYR A 11 12.72 -18.72 10.42
C TYR A 11 12.24 -19.67 9.32
N GLN A 12 11.22 -20.47 9.62
CA GLN A 12 10.58 -21.37 8.66
C GLN A 12 9.27 -20.76 8.16
N PHE A 13 9.20 -20.47 6.85
CA PHE A 13 7.97 -19.99 6.23
C PHE A 13 6.94 -21.13 6.14
N THR A 14 5.82 -20.99 6.85
CA THR A 14 4.73 -21.98 6.87
C THR A 14 3.53 -21.55 6.04
N VAL A 15 3.45 -20.28 5.64
CA VAL A 15 2.36 -19.70 4.87
C VAL A 15 2.92 -19.11 3.59
N PHE A 16 2.46 -19.63 2.45
CA PHE A 16 2.87 -19.17 1.13
C PHE A 16 2.16 -17.88 0.70
N SER A 17 0.90 -17.70 1.11
CA SER A 17 0.08 -16.56 0.68
C SER A 17 -0.85 -16.07 1.78
N ILE A 18 -0.99 -14.76 1.85
CA ILE A 18 -1.91 -14.06 2.75
C ILE A 18 -3.23 -13.69 2.09
N LEU A 19 -3.42 -13.96 0.78
CA LEU A 19 -4.65 -13.62 0.06
C LEU A 19 -5.93 -14.21 0.68
N PRO A 20 -5.93 -15.45 1.24
CA PRO A 20 -7.09 -15.97 1.96
C PRO A 20 -7.46 -15.14 3.20
N ILE A 21 -6.45 -14.58 3.89
CA ILE A 21 -6.66 -13.71 5.05
C ILE A 21 -7.30 -12.40 4.58
N TYR A 22 -6.75 -11.75 3.55
CA TYR A 22 -7.33 -10.53 2.99
C TYR A 22 -8.78 -10.75 2.53
N THR A 23 -9.07 -11.87 1.86
CA THR A 23 -10.44 -12.23 1.47
C THR A 23 -11.39 -12.26 2.68
N LYS A 24 -10.95 -12.84 3.81
CA LYS A 24 -11.75 -12.91 5.04
C LYS A 24 -11.97 -11.53 5.66
N LEU A 25 -10.92 -10.70 5.74
CA LEU A 25 -10.98 -9.36 6.33
C LEU A 25 -11.85 -8.40 5.50
N ILE A 26 -11.76 -8.50 4.16
CA ILE A 26 -12.61 -7.74 3.23
C ILE A 26 -14.08 -8.12 3.43
N LYS A 27 -14.40 -9.42 3.48
CA LYS A 27 -15.77 -9.90 3.75
C LYS A 27 -16.27 -9.47 5.13
N GLY A 28 -15.37 -9.30 6.09
CA GLY A 28 -15.66 -8.77 7.43
C GLY A 28 -15.89 -7.26 7.47
N GLY A 29 -15.78 -6.54 6.34
CA GLY A 29 -16.01 -5.10 6.26
C GLY A 29 -14.90 -4.24 6.87
N LEU A 30 -13.70 -4.79 7.09
CA LEU A 30 -12.57 -4.02 7.60
C LEU A 30 -12.03 -3.06 6.54
N LYS A 31 -11.66 -1.84 6.96
CA LYS A 31 -10.98 -0.88 6.09
C LYS A 31 -9.53 -1.33 5.86
N ILE A 32 -9.18 -1.64 4.61
CA ILE A 32 -7.84 -2.12 4.23
C ILE A 32 -7.23 -1.18 3.20
N TRP A 33 -6.06 -0.64 3.55
CA TRP A 33 -5.20 0.11 2.64
C TRP A 33 -3.87 -0.63 2.51
N MET A 34 -3.41 -0.80 1.27
CA MET A 34 -2.06 -1.24 0.96
C MET A 34 -1.32 -0.08 0.30
N TYR A 35 -0.10 0.20 0.72
CA TYR A 35 0.72 1.24 0.09
C TYR A 35 2.12 0.74 -0.26
N SER A 36 2.72 1.32 -1.30
CA SER A 36 4.04 0.95 -1.80
C SER A 36 4.80 2.15 -2.34
N GLY A 37 6.08 2.28 -1.98
CA GLY A 37 6.98 3.24 -2.60
C GLY A 37 7.39 2.78 -3.99
N ASP A 38 7.26 3.65 -5.00
CA ASP A 38 7.46 3.26 -6.40
C ASP A 38 8.93 3.15 -6.85
N THR A 39 9.88 3.44 -5.97
CA THR A 39 11.32 3.21 -6.21
C THR A 39 11.89 2.05 -5.39
N ASP A 40 11.06 1.26 -4.70
CA ASP A 40 11.51 0.05 -4.01
C ASP A 40 11.85 -1.08 -4.99
N GLY A 41 13.10 -1.54 -4.95
CA GLY A 41 13.57 -2.70 -5.71
C GLY A 41 13.43 -4.05 -4.98
N ARG A 42 13.11 -4.07 -3.68
CA ARG A 42 12.97 -5.31 -2.89
C ARG A 42 11.56 -5.88 -2.98
N VAL A 43 10.54 -5.05 -2.76
CA VAL A 43 9.11 -5.42 -2.87
C VAL A 43 8.41 -4.39 -3.77
N PRO A 44 8.62 -4.48 -5.10
CA PRO A 44 8.21 -3.43 -6.02
C PRO A 44 6.68 -3.31 -6.15
N VAL A 45 6.22 -2.13 -6.57
CA VAL A 45 4.80 -1.83 -6.82
C VAL A 45 4.12 -2.89 -7.68
N ILE A 46 4.80 -3.39 -8.71
CA ILE A 46 4.23 -4.39 -9.62
C ILE A 46 3.88 -5.71 -8.92
N ALA A 47 4.70 -6.16 -7.96
CA ALA A 47 4.44 -7.37 -7.20
C ALA A 47 3.20 -7.20 -6.30
N SER A 48 3.09 -6.03 -5.65
CA SER A 48 1.91 -5.68 -4.84
C SER A 48 0.64 -5.62 -5.69
N ARG A 49 0.73 -5.04 -6.90
CA ARG A 49 -0.39 -4.99 -7.85
C ARG A 49 -0.86 -6.38 -8.27
N TYR A 50 0.04 -7.29 -8.63
CA TYR A 50 -0.34 -8.66 -8.97
C TYR A 50 -1.00 -9.40 -7.80
N CYS A 51 -0.55 -9.17 -6.57
CA CYS A 51 -1.19 -9.75 -5.38
C CYS A 51 -2.63 -9.24 -5.22
N ILE A 52 -2.86 -7.94 -5.41
CA ILE A 52 -4.20 -7.34 -5.32
C ILE A 52 -5.10 -7.82 -6.47
N GLU A 53 -4.60 -7.86 -7.70
CA GLU A 53 -5.34 -8.34 -8.87
C GLU A 53 -5.78 -9.81 -8.72
N ALA A 54 -4.96 -10.64 -8.06
CA ALA A 54 -5.32 -12.02 -7.74
C ALA A 54 -6.53 -12.17 -6.81
N LEU A 55 -6.91 -11.13 -6.06
CA LEU A 55 -8.14 -11.11 -5.26
C LEU A 55 -9.41 -10.94 -6.11
N LYS A 56 -9.28 -10.53 -7.38
CA LYS A 56 -10.39 -10.33 -8.32
C LYS A 56 -11.49 -9.41 -7.77
N LEU A 57 -11.10 -8.38 -7.03
CA LEU A 57 -12.03 -7.41 -6.47
C LEU A 57 -12.60 -6.52 -7.58
N PRO A 58 -13.90 -6.17 -7.56
CA PRO A 58 -14.47 -5.19 -8.46
C PRO A 58 -13.78 -3.83 -8.32
N LEU A 59 -13.57 -3.14 -9.45
CA LEU A 59 -13.00 -1.80 -9.46
C LEU A 59 -14.06 -0.78 -8.99
N LYS A 60 -13.73 0.02 -7.99
CA LYS A 60 -14.57 1.09 -7.45
C LYS A 60 -14.19 2.46 -8.02
N SER A 61 -12.90 2.79 -8.06
CA SER A 61 -12.37 3.99 -8.72
C SER A 61 -11.14 3.64 -9.54
N PRO A 62 -11.04 4.11 -10.79
CA PRO A 62 -9.89 3.83 -11.63
C PRO A 62 -8.61 4.47 -11.07
N TRP A 63 -7.49 3.97 -11.58
CA TRP A 63 -6.16 4.44 -11.26
C TRP A 63 -6.02 5.95 -11.56
N ARG A 64 -5.79 6.75 -10.52
CA ARG A 64 -5.70 8.21 -10.62
C ARG A 64 -4.54 8.75 -9.79
N SER A 65 -4.13 9.97 -10.08
CA SER A 65 -3.15 10.66 -9.25
C SER A 65 -3.79 11.15 -7.95
N TRP A 66 -2.99 11.17 -6.89
CA TRP A 66 -3.27 11.97 -5.70
C TRP A 66 -2.16 13.01 -5.52
N TYR A 67 -2.50 14.09 -4.84
CA TYR A 67 -1.67 15.28 -4.76
C TYR A 67 -1.25 15.59 -3.32
N HIS A 68 -0.08 16.19 -3.18
CA HIS A 68 0.43 16.74 -1.94
C HIS A 68 1.20 18.00 -2.27
N ASN A 69 0.86 19.13 -1.64
CA ASN A 69 1.49 20.43 -1.88
C ASN A 69 1.62 20.80 -3.37
N HIS A 70 0.51 20.74 -4.11
CA HIS A 70 0.46 21.07 -5.55
C HIS A 70 1.34 20.20 -6.47
N GLN A 71 1.80 19.04 -5.98
CA GLN A 71 2.60 18.06 -6.72
C GLN A 71 1.94 16.69 -6.69
N VAL A 72 2.24 15.84 -7.68
CA VAL A 72 1.78 14.44 -7.67
C VAL A 72 2.50 13.69 -6.55
N GLY A 73 1.78 13.36 -5.48
CA GLY A 73 2.28 12.55 -4.36
C GLY A 73 2.37 11.07 -4.71
N GLY A 74 1.56 10.61 -5.67
CA GLY A 74 1.60 9.25 -6.18
C GLY A 74 0.32 8.87 -6.91
N ARG A 75 -0.02 7.58 -6.87
CA ARG A 75 -1.23 7.04 -7.53
C ARG A 75 -2.11 6.32 -6.53
N ILE A 76 -3.40 6.27 -6.80
CA ILE A 76 -4.39 5.55 -6.00
C ILE A 76 -5.35 4.82 -6.94
N VAL A 77 -5.70 3.59 -6.56
CA VAL A 77 -6.78 2.80 -7.15
C VAL A 77 -7.61 2.20 -6.03
N GLU A 78 -8.92 2.19 -6.23
CA GLU A 78 -9.86 1.72 -5.21
C GLU A 78 -10.64 0.55 -5.78
N TYR A 79 -10.67 -0.53 -5.03
CA TYR A 79 -11.51 -1.69 -5.28
C TYR A 79 -12.60 -1.76 -4.21
N GLU A 80 -13.63 -2.55 -4.45
CA GLU A 80 -14.57 -2.89 -3.39
C GLU A 80 -13.86 -3.66 -2.27
N GLY A 81 -13.65 -2.98 -1.14
CA GLY A 81 -13.02 -3.52 0.07
C GLY A 81 -11.51 -3.31 0.24
N LEU A 82 -10.80 -2.77 -0.76
CA LEU A 82 -9.37 -2.51 -0.66
C LEU A 82 -8.95 -1.27 -1.46
N THR A 83 -8.14 -0.41 -0.85
CA THR A 83 -7.51 0.73 -1.53
C THR A 83 -6.01 0.46 -1.68
N PHE A 84 -5.47 0.70 -2.87
CA PHE A 84 -4.03 0.63 -3.11
C PHE A 84 -3.47 1.99 -3.47
N VAL A 85 -2.38 2.38 -2.82
CA VAL A 85 -1.75 3.69 -2.96
C VAL A 85 -0.25 3.54 -3.26
N THR A 86 0.25 4.21 -4.28
CA THR A 86 1.70 4.38 -4.47
C THR A 86 2.15 5.73 -3.94
N VAL A 87 3.39 5.79 -3.47
CA VAL A 87 4.05 7.05 -3.08
C VAL A 87 5.22 7.31 -4.03
N ARG A 88 5.13 8.40 -4.80
CA ARG A 88 6.06 8.75 -5.86
C ARG A 88 7.42 9.13 -5.30
N GLY A 89 8.47 8.46 -5.77
CA GLY A 89 9.86 8.70 -5.37
C GLY A 89 10.23 8.11 -4.01
N ALA A 90 9.34 7.31 -3.38
CA ALA A 90 9.63 6.64 -2.13
C ALA A 90 10.15 5.21 -2.38
N GLY A 91 11.13 4.78 -1.59
CA GLY A 91 11.62 3.39 -1.59
C GLY A 91 10.86 2.52 -0.60
N HIS A 92 11.51 1.46 -0.11
CA HIS A 92 10.90 0.51 0.84
C HIS A 92 10.43 1.18 2.14
N LEU A 93 11.20 2.15 2.63
CA LEU A 93 10.93 2.88 3.87
C LEU A 93 10.21 4.19 3.54
N VAL A 94 8.96 4.11 3.09
CA VAL A 94 8.19 5.28 2.62
C VAL A 94 8.21 6.47 3.60
N PRO A 95 7.97 6.31 4.93
CA PRO A 95 8.02 7.45 5.85
C PRO A 95 9.41 8.06 6.02
N LEU A 96 10.49 7.29 5.75
CA LEU A 96 11.86 7.81 5.76
C LEU A 96 12.15 8.63 4.48
N ASN A 97 11.69 8.13 3.33
CA ASN A 97 11.97 8.78 2.04
C ASN A 97 11.05 9.97 1.77
N LYS A 98 9.79 9.89 2.17
CA LYS A 98 8.70 10.82 1.87
C LYS A 98 7.81 11.07 3.10
N PRO A 99 8.35 11.70 4.16
CA PRO A 99 7.66 11.82 5.46
C PRO A 99 6.34 12.61 5.38
N SER A 100 6.31 13.70 4.63
CA SER A 100 5.11 14.55 4.45
C SER A 100 3.98 13.82 3.73
N GLU A 101 4.29 13.12 2.66
CA GLU A 101 3.36 12.29 1.89
C GLU A 101 2.87 11.10 2.73
N ALA A 102 3.75 10.45 3.48
CA ALA A 102 3.40 9.35 4.38
C ALA A 102 2.46 9.81 5.51
N LEU A 103 2.70 11.00 6.07
CA LEU A 103 1.82 11.59 7.07
C LEU A 103 0.42 11.89 6.49
N SER A 104 0.37 12.44 5.26
CA SER A 104 -0.90 12.64 4.55
C SER A 104 -1.65 11.33 4.34
N LEU A 105 -0.93 10.26 3.98
CA LEU A 105 -1.52 8.94 3.75
C LEU A 105 -2.14 8.34 5.01
N ILE A 106 -1.41 8.34 6.15
CA ILE A 106 -1.94 7.79 7.40
C ILE A 106 -3.08 8.66 7.96
N HIS A 107 -3.00 9.98 7.81
CA HIS A 107 -4.08 10.90 8.21
C HIS A 107 -5.37 10.58 7.43
N SER A 108 -5.31 10.48 6.10
CA SER A 108 -6.47 10.12 5.26
C SER A 108 -7.03 8.74 5.61
N PHE A 109 -6.17 7.75 5.86
CA PHE A 109 -6.61 6.42 6.28
C PHE A 109 -7.43 6.45 7.58
N LEU A 110 -6.89 7.12 8.61
CA LEU A 110 -7.48 7.19 9.95
C LEU A 110 -8.76 8.03 9.99
N SER A 111 -8.76 9.19 9.33
CA SER A 111 -9.93 10.08 9.28
C SER A 111 -11.03 9.56 8.33
N GLY A 112 -10.68 8.71 7.36
CA GLY A 112 -11.61 8.31 6.30
C GLY A 112 -11.83 9.37 5.24
N GLU A 113 -11.00 10.41 5.21
CA GLU A 113 -10.98 11.41 4.16
C GLU A 113 -10.25 10.90 2.91
N ASP A 114 -10.69 11.37 1.75
CA ASP A 114 -10.03 11.09 0.49
C ASP A 114 -8.64 11.74 0.44
N LEU A 115 -7.67 11.04 -0.16
CA LEU A 115 -6.41 11.67 -0.55
C LEU A 115 -6.68 12.81 -1.55
N PRO A 116 -5.95 13.95 -1.47
CA PRO A 116 -6.23 15.13 -2.29
C PRO A 116 -6.24 14.83 -3.79
N LYS A 117 -7.32 15.25 -4.47
CA LYS A 117 -7.58 14.97 -5.90
C LYS A 117 -7.11 16.08 -6.84
N HIS A 118 -6.84 17.26 -6.30
CA HIS A 118 -6.53 18.46 -7.07
C HIS A 118 -5.16 19.03 -6.70
N ARG A 119 -4.62 19.80 -7.65
CA ARG A 119 -3.38 20.54 -7.45
C ARG A 119 -3.59 21.58 -6.38
#